data_AF-A0A1F8FQ87-F1
#
_entry.id   AF-A0A1F8FQ87-F1
#
_cell.length_a   1.000
_cell.length_b   1.000
_cell.length_c   1.000
_cell.angle_alpha   90.00
_cell.angle_beta   90.00
_cell.angle_gamma   90.00
#
_symmetry.space_group_name_H-M   'P 1'
#
loop_
_entity.id
_entity.type
_entity.pdbx_description
1 polymer ?
#
loop_
_entity_poly.entity_id
_entity_poly.type
_entity_poly.pdbx_seq_one_letter_code
_entity_poly.pdbx_strand_id
1 'polypeptide(L)'
;MKKRVFIIHGWEGYPEENWFPWLKKELEAKGFEVFVSQMPDADNPRIEKWIPAIAKIVGTADENTYFVGHSMGCQAVARYLETLPKNAKVGGAIFVAGFFKRLTGLGEEPNFEEVEREWLGTPLDLEKAKNHLSESVAIFSDD
;
A
#
# COMPACT_ATOMS: atom_id res chain seq x y z
N MET A 1 16.34 14.81 7.56
CA MET A 1 14.87 14.79 7.76
C MET A 1 14.50 13.49 8.45
N LYS A 2 13.43 13.45 9.25
CA LYS A 2 13.00 12.22 9.93
C LYS A 2 12.42 11.25 8.89
N LYS A 3 12.73 9.95 9.00
CA LYS A 3 12.18 8.93 8.09
C LYS A 3 10.70 8.68 8.41
N ARG A 4 9.86 8.65 7.38
CA ARG A 4 8.41 8.46 7.48
C ARG A 4 8.01 7.12 6.88
N VAL A 5 7.14 6.37 7.56
CA VAL A 5 6.62 5.09 7.09
C VAL A 5 5.10 5.16 6.99
N PHE A 6 4.54 4.80 5.85
CA PHE A 6 3.11 4.73 5.60
C PHE A 6 2.70 3.27 5.48
N ILE A 7 1.88 2.79 6.41
CA ILE A 7 1.31 1.44 6.40
C ILE A 7 -0.08 1.51 5.78
N ILE A 8 -0.28 0.79 4.68
CA ILE A 8 -1.54 0.75 3.91
C ILE A 8 -2.15 -0.65 4.05
N HIS A 9 -3.32 -0.71 4.67
CA HIS A 9 -4.03 -1.95 4.95
C HIS A 9 -4.71 -2.58 3.71
N GLY A 10 -5.28 -3.77 3.90
CA GLY A 10 -5.97 -4.52 2.85
C GLY A 10 -7.46 -4.17 2.73
N TRP A 11 -8.19 -4.94 1.92
CA TRP A 11 -9.65 -4.89 1.84
C TRP A 11 -10.25 -5.18 3.22
N GLU A 12 -11.25 -4.40 3.61
CA GLU A 12 -11.93 -4.40 4.92
C GLU A 12 -11.03 -4.04 6.10
N GLY A 13 -9.78 -3.68 5.80
CA GLY A 13 -8.78 -3.38 6.79
C GLY A 13 -9.00 -2.06 7.52
N TYR A 14 -8.29 -1.90 8.63
CA TYR A 14 -8.34 -0.72 9.49
C TYR A 14 -7.03 -0.55 10.29
N PRO A 15 -6.70 0.66 10.78
CA PRO A 15 -5.38 0.92 11.38
C PRO A 15 -4.97 0.06 12.58
N GLU A 16 -5.94 -0.40 13.38
CA GLU A 16 -5.70 -1.18 14.59
C GLU A 16 -5.63 -2.69 14.36
N GLU A 17 -5.75 -3.17 13.12
CA GLU A 17 -5.77 -4.60 12.83
C GLU A 17 -4.36 -5.24 12.75
N ASN A 18 -4.34 -6.57 12.79
CA ASN A 18 -3.17 -7.40 12.51
C ASN A 18 -1.93 -6.94 13.31
N TRP A 19 -0.80 -6.79 12.62
CA TRP A 19 0.49 -6.41 13.17
C TRP A 19 0.80 -4.91 13.01
N PHE A 20 -0.14 -4.09 12.50
CA PHE A 20 0.14 -2.68 12.22
C PHE A 20 0.42 -1.86 13.50
N PRO A 21 -0.34 -2.03 14.61
CA PRO A 21 -0.03 -1.32 15.85
C PRO A 21 1.34 -1.69 16.43
N TRP A 22 1.68 -2.98 16.36
CA TRP A 22 2.98 -3.48 16.79
C TRP A 22 4.10 -2.87 15.94
N LEU A 23 3.98 -2.94 14.61
CA LEU A 23 5.01 -2.42 13.71
C LEU A 23 5.19 -0.90 13.88
N LYS A 24 4.08 -0.16 14.04
CA LYS A 24 4.11 1.27 14.35
C LYS A 24 4.95 1.55 15.58
N LYS A 25 4.66 0.86 16.70
CA LYS A 25 5.39 1.02 17.95
C LYS A 25 6.89 0.71 17.81
N GLU A 26 7.24 -0.39 17.13
CA GLU A 26 8.63 -0.80 16.93
C GLU A 26 9.42 0.18 16.06
N LEU A 27 8.82 0.70 15.00
CA LEU A 27 9.44 1.68 14.11
C LEU A 27 9.57 3.06 14.78
N GLU A 28 8.56 3.49 15.53
CA GLU A 28 8.61 4.74 16.30
C GLU A 28 9.70 4.70 17.38
N ALA A 29 9.87 3.56 18.06
CA ALA A 29 10.96 3.34 19.00
C ALA A 29 12.35 3.43 18.33
N LYS A 30 12.42 3.15 17.02
CA LYS A 30 13.64 3.32 16.19
C LYS A 30 13.77 4.72 15.57
N GLY A 31 12.92 5.67 15.95
CA GLY A 31 12.99 7.06 15.51
C GLY A 31 12.33 7.36 14.17
N PHE A 32 11.52 6.44 13.63
CA PHE A 32 10.66 6.72 12.47
C PHE A 32 9.43 7.51 12.90
N GLU A 33 8.82 8.20 11.95
CA GLU A 33 7.45 8.70 12.05
C GLU A 33 6.55 7.76 11.27
N VAL A 34 5.50 7.21 11.89
CA VAL A 34 4.74 6.12 11.28
C VAL A 34 3.27 6.48 11.21
N PHE A 35 2.70 6.32 10.02
CA PHE A 35 1.31 6.62 9.72
C PHE A 35 0.60 5.32 9.35
N VAL A 36 -0.50 5.04 10.06
CA VAL A 36 -1.43 3.96 9.74
C VAL A 36 -2.78 4.64 9.61
N SER A 37 -3.18 4.96 8.38
CA SER A 37 -4.39 5.73 8.10
C SER A 37 -5.48 4.81 7.60
N GLN A 38 -6.72 5.07 8.02
CA GLN A 38 -7.89 4.40 7.46
C GLN A 38 -8.06 4.81 5.99
N MET A 39 -8.08 3.82 5.10
CA MET A 39 -8.43 4.02 3.71
C MET A 39 -9.95 4.20 3.56
N PRO A 40 -10.41 5.09 2.66
CA PRO A 40 -11.83 5.35 2.46
C PRO A 40 -12.55 4.11 1.92
N ASP A 41 -13.77 3.88 2.40
CA ASP A 41 -14.66 2.79 1.94
C ASP A 41 -13.91 1.45 1.88
N ALA A 42 -13.30 1.05 2.99
CA ALA A 42 -12.41 -0.11 3.01
C ALA A 42 -13.13 -1.43 2.68
N ASP A 43 -14.43 -1.49 2.94
CA ASP A 43 -15.37 -2.56 2.56
C ASP A 43 -15.68 -2.58 1.05
N ASN A 44 -15.53 -1.45 0.37
CA ASN A 44 -15.73 -1.32 -1.08
C ASN A 44 -14.60 -0.49 -1.72
N PRO A 45 -13.38 -1.03 -1.75
CA PRO A 45 -12.18 -0.29 -2.11
C PRO A 45 -12.17 0.08 -3.59
N ARG A 46 -11.93 1.36 -3.89
CA ARG A 46 -11.86 1.89 -5.25
C ARG A 46 -10.53 2.60 -5.51
N ILE A 47 -9.91 2.34 -6.66
CA ILE A 47 -8.63 2.95 -7.05
C ILE A 47 -8.76 4.48 -7.04
N GLU A 48 -9.85 5.00 -7.59
CA GLU A 48 -10.14 6.44 -7.68
C GLU A 48 -10.25 7.14 -6.32
N LYS A 49 -10.52 6.40 -5.24
CA LYS A 49 -10.59 6.92 -3.87
C LYS A 49 -9.29 6.69 -3.12
N TRP A 50 -8.71 5.50 -3.24
CA TRP A 50 -7.55 5.08 -2.47
C TRP A 50 -6.28 5.81 -2.89
N ILE A 51 -6.02 5.96 -4.19
CA ILE A 51 -4.76 6.57 -4.65
C ILE A 51 -4.67 8.06 -4.28
N PRO A 52 -5.73 8.88 -4.46
CA PRO A 52 -5.72 10.25 -3.96
C PRO A 52 -5.63 10.36 -2.43
N ALA A 53 -6.24 9.43 -1.69
CA ALA A 53 -6.12 9.39 -0.24
C ALA A 53 -4.66 9.12 0.21
N ILE A 54 -3.96 8.18 -0.44
CA ILE A 54 -2.54 7.92 -0.21
C ILE A 54 -1.72 9.18 -0.54
N ALA A 55 -1.95 9.80 -1.70
CA ALA A 55 -1.23 11.01 -2.09
C ALA A 55 -1.43 12.15 -1.08
N LYS A 56 -2.65 12.31 -0.56
CA LYS A 56 -2.97 13.32 0.46
C LYS A 56 -2.24 13.09 1.78
N ILE A 57 -2.21 11.85 2.28
CA ILE A 57 -1.54 11.55 3.56
C ILE A 57 -0.01 11.60 3.44
N VAL A 58 0.55 11.21 2.29
CA VAL A 58 2.00 11.24 2.06
C VAL A 58 2.50 12.69 1.87
N GLY A 59 1.71 13.50 1.16
CA GLY A 59 2.15 14.80 0.67
C GLY A 59 3.30 14.64 -0.32
N THR A 60 4.43 15.29 -0.05
CA THR A 60 5.64 15.13 -0.86
C THR A 60 6.35 13.83 -0.51
N ALA A 61 6.47 12.90 -1.46
CA ALA A 61 7.30 11.71 -1.31
C ALA A 61 8.76 12.01 -1.67
N ASP A 62 9.68 11.49 -0.86
CA ASP A 62 11.14 11.68 -0.98
C ASP A 62 11.89 10.43 -0.51
N GLU A 63 13.22 10.45 -0.55
CA GLU A 63 14.08 9.33 -0.17
C GLU A 63 13.97 8.93 1.31
N ASN A 64 13.31 9.75 2.14
CA ASN A 64 13.01 9.45 3.54
C ASN A 64 11.60 8.89 3.74
N THR A 65 10.86 8.66 2.66
CA THR A 65 9.50 8.13 2.65
C THR A 65 9.51 6.64 2.33
N TYR A 66 8.87 5.84 3.18
CA TYR A 66 8.82 4.39 3.06
C TYR A 66 7.36 3.90 3.13
N PHE A 67 7.11 2.75 2.51
CA PHE A 67 5.78 2.14 2.47
C PHE A 67 5.79 0.72 3.00
N VAL A 68 4.70 0.34 3.65
CA VAL A 68 4.36 -1.05 3.93
C VAL A 68 2.94 -1.28 3.44
N GLY A 69 2.79 -2.06 2.37
CA GLY A 69 1.47 -2.48 1.88
C GLY A 69 1.15 -3.88 2.40
N HIS A 70 -0.09 -4.10 2.85
CA HIS A 70 -0.62 -5.42 3.17
C HIS A 70 -1.73 -5.80 2.21
N SER A 71 -1.68 -7.02 1.64
CA SER A 71 -2.69 -7.54 0.72
C SER A 71 -2.95 -6.54 -0.41
N MET A 72 -4.20 -6.05 -0.57
CA MET A 72 -4.57 -5.04 -1.56
C MET A 72 -3.85 -3.69 -1.38
N GLY A 73 -3.42 -3.36 -0.16
CA GLY A 73 -2.55 -2.22 0.12
C GLY A 73 -1.23 -2.28 -0.64
N CYS A 74 -0.75 -3.48 -1.01
CA CYS A 74 0.42 -3.62 -1.89
C CYS A 74 0.16 -3.03 -3.28
N GLN A 75 -0.98 -3.36 -3.87
CA GLN A 75 -1.36 -2.86 -5.18
C GLN A 75 -1.65 -1.35 -5.11
N ALA A 76 -2.25 -0.87 -4.01
CA ALA A 76 -2.49 0.55 -3.78
C ALA A 76 -1.19 1.35 -3.69
N VAL A 77 -0.17 0.84 -2.98
CA VAL A 77 1.17 1.45 -2.94
C VAL A 77 1.81 1.46 -4.32
N ALA A 78 1.78 0.36 -5.07
CA ALA A 78 2.35 0.31 -6.42
C ALA A 78 1.69 1.32 -7.38
N ARG A 79 0.36 1.43 -7.35
CA ARG A 79 -0.40 2.42 -8.12
C ARG A 79 -0.09 3.86 -7.69
N TYR A 80 0.06 4.12 -6.40
CA TYR A 80 0.50 5.44 -5.93
C TYR A 80 1.89 5.79 -6.47
N LEU A 81 2.85 4.87 -6.41
CA LEU A 81 4.20 5.07 -6.94
C LEU A 81 4.17 5.37 -8.44
N GLU A 82 3.31 4.71 -9.21
CA GLU A 82 3.10 4.98 -10.64
C GLU A 82 2.66 6.44 -10.92
N THR A 83 1.99 7.10 -9.96
CA THR A 83 1.55 8.50 -10.12
C THR A 83 2.66 9.52 -9.88
N LEU A 84 3.80 9.12 -9.31
CA LEU A 84 4.83 10.05 -8.91
C LEU A 84 5.52 10.72 -10.12
N PRO A 85 6.04 11.95 -9.95
CA PRO A 85 6.88 12.59 -10.96
C PRO A 85 8.11 11.73 -11.27
N LYS A 86 8.54 11.69 -12.54
CA LYS A 86 9.62 10.81 -13.04
C LYS A 86 10.91 10.81 -12.21
N ASN A 87 11.26 11.92 -11.57
CA ASN A 87 12.50 12.08 -10.79
C ASN A 87 12.31 11.87 -9.28
N ALA A 88 11.09 11.65 -8.80
CA ALA A 88 10.84 11.36 -7.39
C ALA A 88 11.35 9.96 -7.04
N LYS A 89 11.97 9.82 -5.88
CA LYS A 89 12.43 8.55 -5.33
C LYS A 89 11.90 8.39 -3.91
N VAL A 90 11.56 7.16 -3.55
CA VAL A 90 11.18 6.79 -2.19
C VAL A 90 12.23 5.87 -1.60
N GLY A 91 12.37 5.91 -0.27
CA GLY A 91 13.39 5.13 0.43
C GLY A 91 13.21 3.62 0.30
N GLY A 92 11.97 3.16 0.09
CA GLY A 92 11.66 1.77 -0.26
C GLY A 92 10.24 1.35 0.10
N ALA A 93 9.88 0.12 -0.25
CA ALA A 93 8.58 -0.47 0.07
C ALA A 93 8.67 -1.94 0.47
N ILE A 94 7.85 -2.34 1.45
CA ILE A 94 7.64 -3.72 1.84
C ILE A 94 6.20 -4.11 1.44
N PHE A 95 6.07 -5.22 0.72
CA PHE A 95 4.79 -5.74 0.23
C PHE A 95 4.50 -7.07 0.91
N VAL A 96 3.55 -7.10 1.84
CA VAL A 96 3.18 -8.29 2.61
C VAL A 96 1.90 -8.89 2.03
N ALA A 97 1.96 -10.15 1.59
CA ALA A 97 0.84 -10.89 1.00
C ALA A 97 0.17 -10.18 -0.20
N GLY A 98 0.94 -9.45 -1.00
CA GLY A 98 0.41 -8.70 -2.16
C GLY A 98 -0.02 -9.59 -3.33
N PHE A 99 -0.94 -9.10 -4.15
CA PHE A 99 -1.41 -9.82 -5.34
C PHE A 99 -1.55 -8.87 -6.55
N PHE A 100 -1.30 -9.39 -7.75
CA PHE A 100 -1.40 -8.64 -9.01
C PHE A 100 -2.06 -9.40 -10.16
N LYS A 101 -2.33 -10.71 -9.98
CA LYS A 101 -2.86 -11.57 -11.05
C LYS A 101 -4.11 -12.34 -10.66
N ARG A 102 -4.31 -12.59 -9.37
CA ARG A 102 -5.44 -13.36 -8.85
C ARG A 102 -5.70 -12.96 -7.41
N LEU A 103 -6.97 -12.82 -7.06
CA LEU A 103 -7.42 -12.70 -5.68
C LEU A 103 -8.13 -14.00 -5.30
N THR A 104 -7.84 -14.54 -4.13
CA THR A 104 -8.41 -15.80 -3.65
C THR A 104 -8.85 -15.65 -2.21
N GLY A 105 -9.88 -16.40 -1.80
CA GLY A 105 -10.34 -16.44 -0.41
C GLY A 105 -11.25 -15.28 0.01
N LEU A 106 -11.69 -14.44 -0.93
CA LEU A 106 -12.62 -13.31 -0.69
C LEU A 106 -13.92 -13.41 -1.49
N GLY A 107 -14.22 -14.59 -2.07
CA GLY A 107 -15.35 -14.76 -2.99
C GLY A 107 -16.75 -14.57 -2.37
N GLU A 108 -16.84 -14.48 -1.04
CA GLU A 108 -18.09 -14.25 -0.31
C GLU A 108 -18.33 -12.77 0.00
N GLU A 109 -17.36 -11.89 -0.30
CA GLU A 109 -17.48 -10.45 0.01
C GLU A 109 -18.52 -9.75 -0.87
N PRO A 110 -19.34 -8.84 -0.30
CA PRO A 110 -20.20 -7.99 -1.09
C PRO A 110 -19.39 -7.20 -2.12
N ASN A 111 -19.83 -7.22 -3.39
CA ASN A 111 -19.15 -6.57 -4.52
C ASN A 111 -17.80 -7.18 -4.91
N PHE A 112 -17.50 -8.42 -4.47
CA PHE A 112 -16.23 -9.10 -4.76
C PHE A 112 -15.81 -8.97 -6.23
N GLU A 113 -16.71 -9.37 -7.13
CA GLU A 113 -16.49 -9.38 -8.58
C GLU A 113 -16.20 -7.99 -9.15
N GLU A 114 -16.82 -6.94 -8.61
CA GLU A 114 -16.63 -5.59 -9.13
C GLU A 114 -15.28 -5.02 -8.74
N VAL A 115 -14.90 -5.18 -7.47
CA VAL A 115 -13.61 -4.76 -6.95
C VAL A 115 -12.49 -5.59 -7.60
N GLU A 116 -12.63 -6.92 -7.68
CA GLU A 116 -11.63 -7.76 -8.34
C GLU A 116 -11.45 -7.33 -9.80
N ARG A 117 -12.55 -7.13 -10.54
CA ARG A 117 -12.51 -6.68 -11.94
C ARG A 117 -11.83 -5.31 -12.08
N GLU A 118 -12.10 -4.37 -11.19
CA GLU A 118 -11.45 -3.06 -11.22
C GLU A 118 -9.96 -3.18 -10.92
N TRP A 119 -9.59 -3.80 -9.80
CA TRP A 119 -8.22 -3.80 -9.29
C TRP A 119 -7.29 -4.68 -10.11
N LEU A 120 -7.77 -5.82 -10.62
CA LEU A 120 -7.00 -6.70 -11.51
C LEU A 120 -7.11 -6.33 -12.99
N GLY A 121 -8.23 -5.75 -13.42
CA GLY A 121 -8.47 -5.39 -14.81
C GLY A 121 -7.91 -4.02 -15.22
N THR A 122 -7.74 -3.09 -14.27
CA THR A 122 -7.15 -1.78 -14.54
C THR A 122 -5.64 -1.91 -14.72
N PRO A 123 -5.05 -1.47 -15.85
CA PRO A 123 -3.60 -1.55 -16.06
C PRO A 123 -2.80 -0.88 -14.93
N LEU A 124 -1.60 -1.40 -14.68
CA LEU A 124 -0.63 -0.87 -13.75
C LEU A 124 0.76 -0.98 -14.38
N ASP A 125 1.43 0.14 -14.61
CA ASP A 125 2.80 0.16 -15.08
C ASP A 125 3.77 -0.11 -13.90
N LEU A 126 4.04 -1.39 -13.67
CA LEU A 126 4.95 -1.84 -12.62
C LEU A 126 6.39 -1.38 -12.85
N GLU A 127 6.82 -1.20 -14.10
CA GLU A 127 8.17 -0.68 -14.38
C GLU A 127 8.28 0.79 -13.99
N LYS A 128 7.24 1.59 -14.26
CA LYS A 128 7.16 2.97 -13.78
C LYS A 128 7.14 3.02 -12.26
N ALA A 129 6.32 2.22 -11.59
CA ALA A 129 6.29 2.15 -10.13
C ALA A 129 7.66 1.75 -9.54
N LYS A 130 8.30 0.73 -10.12
CA LYS A 130 9.63 0.25 -9.74
C LYS A 130 10.71 1.31 -9.90
N ASN A 131 10.61 2.16 -10.92
CA ASN A 131 11.55 3.27 -11.11
C ASN A 131 11.51 4.31 -9.98
N HIS A 132 10.54 4.29 -9.08
CA HIS A 132 10.52 5.16 -7.90
C HIS A 132 11.13 4.53 -6.65
N LEU A 133 11.34 3.21 -6.64
CA LEU A 133 11.84 2.47 -5.48
C LEU A 133 13.37 2.39 -5.49
N SER A 134 13.99 2.77 -4.37
CA SER A 134 15.40 2.44 -4.13
C SER A 134 15.58 0.97 -3.76
N GLU A 135 14.70 0.45 -2.90
CA GLU A 135 14.69 -0.94 -2.43
C GLU A 135 13.25 -1.44 -2.34
N SER A 136 13.04 -2.74 -2.56
CA SER A 136 11.74 -3.38 -2.33
C SER A 136 11.88 -4.80 -1.83
N VAL A 137 10.97 -5.19 -0.94
CA VAL A 137 10.88 -6.55 -0.39
C VAL A 137 9.44 -7.01 -0.53
N ALA A 138 9.24 -8.26 -0.93
CA ALA A 138 7.95 -8.92 -0.89
C ALA A 138 8.00 -10.10 0.09
N ILE A 139 6.97 -10.24 0.93
CA ILE A 139 6.85 -11.26 1.97
C ILE A 139 5.56 -12.03 1.70
N PHE A 140 5.66 -13.36 1.61
CA PHE A 140 4.54 -14.27 1.36
C PHE A 140 4.55 -15.40 2.39
N SER A 141 3.35 -15.86 2.78
CA SER A 141 3.19 -17.11 3.53
C SER A 141 3.34 -18.30 2.58
N ASP A 142 3.97 -19.37 3.04
CA ASP A 142 4.04 -20.68 2.38
C ASP A 142 3.01 -21.68 2.93
N ASP A 143 2.37 -21.35 4.05
CA ASP A 143 1.21 -22.06 4.63
C ASP A 143 -0.11 -21.73 3.93
#